data_AF-Q8IA35-F1
#
_entry.id   AF-Q8IA35-F1
#
_cell.length_a   1.000
_cell.length_b   1.000
_cell.length_c   1.000
_cell.angle_alpha   90.00
_cell.angle_beta   90.00
_cell.angle_gamma   90.00
#
_symmetry.space_group_name_H-M   'P 1'
#
loop_
_entity.id
_entity.type
_entity.pdbx_description
1 polymer ?
#
loop_
_entity_poly.entity_id
_entity_poly.type
_entity_poly.pdbx_seq_one_letter_code
_entity_poly.pdbx_strand_id
1 'polypeptide(L)'
;THASANDPIFVLLHSYSDAIFDAWLALQNASSLVSYPEEGAPIGHNLNSTMVPFFPVVRNSDVFQFSQDIGYAFDALPERVPEDSSQFTSLEIFGMGAGAFICCVVTFLVAFGIARRLSGKRRGGPDGKGVYQPLLKEEDGKGRSSRRKLCNIH
;
A
#
# COMPACT_ATOMS: atom_id res chain seq x y z
N THR A 1 0.09 39.63 25.84
CA THR A 1 1.04 40.14 24.82
C THR A 1 0.50 41.44 24.25
N HIS A 2 0.72 42.58 24.93
CA HIS A 2 0.10 43.85 24.52
C HIS A 2 0.93 44.70 23.53
N ALA A 3 2.20 44.33 23.30
CA ALA A 3 3.13 45.12 22.49
C ALA A 3 3.83 44.30 21.39
N SER A 4 3.50 43.02 21.19
CA SER A 4 4.16 42.18 20.18
C SER A 4 3.95 42.71 18.77
N ALA A 5 2.77 43.28 18.49
CA ALA A 5 2.45 43.88 17.19
C ALA A 5 3.18 45.21 16.92
N ASN A 6 3.88 45.79 17.91
CA ASN A 6 4.67 47.00 17.72
C ASN A 6 6.04 46.73 17.07
N ASP A 7 6.48 45.46 17.04
CA ASP A 7 7.70 45.04 16.34
C ASP A 7 7.34 44.63 14.90
N PRO A 8 7.98 45.21 13.85
CA PRO A 8 7.72 44.82 12.46
C PRO A 8 7.96 43.33 12.18
N ILE A 9 8.80 42.65 12.97
CA ILE A 9 9.03 41.19 12.86
C ILE A 9 7.71 40.42 13.06
N PHE A 10 6.76 40.95 13.83
CA PHE A 10 5.45 40.33 14.04
C PHE A 10 4.71 40.04 12.73
N VAL A 11 4.78 40.95 11.76
CA VAL A 11 4.14 40.81 10.45
C VAL A 11 4.76 39.68 9.66
N LEU A 12 6.10 39.62 9.61
CA LEU A 12 6.82 38.55 8.93
C LEU A 12 6.51 37.19 9.56
N LEU A 13 6.54 37.12 10.90
CA LEU A 13 6.24 35.89 11.64
C LEU A 13 4.81 35.40 11.38
N HIS A 14 3.81 36.30 11.40
CA HIS A 14 2.42 35.94 11.13
C HIS A 14 2.20 35.60 9.65
N SER A 15 2.89 36.25 8.71
CA SER A 15 2.82 35.87 7.29
C SER A 15 3.37 34.46 7.03
N TYR A 16 4.45 34.07 7.72
CA TYR A 16 4.97 32.72 7.62
C TYR A 16 4.07 31.69 8.30
N SER A 17 3.46 32.07 9.43
CA SER A 17 2.49 31.22 10.13
C SER A 17 1.23 31.00 9.28
N ASP A 18 0.77 32.04 8.57
CA ASP A 18 -0.33 31.95 7.61
C ASP A 18 0.01 31.05 6.41
N ALA A 19 1.26 31.10 5.91
CA ALA A 19 1.72 30.18 4.88
C ALA A 19 1.66 28.71 5.34
N ILE A 20 2.08 28.41 6.57
CA ILE A 20 1.95 27.05 7.13
C ILE A 20 0.49 26.64 7.23
N PHE A 21 -0.40 27.56 7.63
CA PHE A 21 -1.83 27.31 7.72
C PHE A 21 -2.45 27.01 6.35
N ASP A 22 -2.11 27.77 5.32
CA ASP A 22 -2.59 27.54 3.95
C ASP A 22 -2.10 26.20 3.38
N ALA A 23 -0.84 25.84 3.63
CA ALA A 23 -0.30 24.52 3.27
C ALA A 23 -1.05 23.38 3.96
N TRP A 24 -1.37 23.56 5.25
CA TRP A 24 -2.15 22.58 5.99
C TRP A 24 -3.58 22.47 5.48
N LEU A 25 -4.24 23.59 5.13
CA LEU A 25 -5.56 23.56 4.50
C LEU A 25 -5.53 22.75 3.20
N ALA A 26 -4.47 22.89 2.39
CA ALA A 26 -4.33 22.18 1.12
C ALA A 26 -4.19 20.67 1.32
N LEU A 27 -3.38 20.24 2.30
CA LEU A 27 -3.22 18.83 2.65
C LEU A 27 -4.51 18.20 3.16
N GLN A 28 -5.32 18.97 3.90
CA GLN A 28 -6.56 18.48 4.50
C GLN A 28 -7.79 18.64 3.58
N ASN A 29 -7.59 19.09 2.33
CA ASN A 29 -8.63 19.31 1.32
C ASN A 29 -9.86 20.04 1.87
N ALA A 30 -9.64 21.11 2.65
CA ALA A 30 -10.67 21.89 3.37
C ALA A 30 -11.63 21.09 4.29
N SER A 31 -11.46 19.77 4.39
CA SER A 31 -12.26 18.87 5.24
C SER A 31 -11.94 19.09 6.72
N SER A 32 -10.90 19.86 7.03
CA SER A 32 -10.52 20.21 8.40
C SER A 32 -11.52 21.13 9.09
N LEU A 33 -12.41 21.82 8.34
CA LEU A 33 -13.51 22.57 8.94
C LEU A 33 -14.40 21.66 9.82
N VAL A 34 -14.48 20.36 9.46
CA VAL A 34 -15.22 19.34 10.23
C VAL A 34 -14.67 19.17 11.66
N SER A 35 -13.38 19.45 11.88
CA SER A 35 -12.77 19.35 13.21
C SER A 35 -12.82 20.66 14.00
N TYR A 36 -13.16 21.78 13.38
CA TYR A 36 -13.26 23.06 14.08
C TYR A 36 -14.63 23.13 14.80
N PRO A 37 -14.68 23.35 16.12
CA PRO A 37 -15.91 23.24 16.89
C PRO A 37 -16.92 24.34 16.52
N GLU A 38 -18.16 23.92 16.24
CA GLU A 38 -19.28 24.86 16.08
C GLU A 38 -19.78 25.43 17.42
N GLU A 39 -19.66 24.64 18.50
CA GLU A 39 -20.08 25.01 19.85
C GLU A 39 -19.10 24.45 20.90
N GLY A 40 -19.10 25.05 22.09
CA GLY A 40 -18.30 24.58 23.23
C GLY A 40 -16.83 25.00 23.23
N ALA A 41 -16.37 25.77 22.24
CA ALA A 41 -15.06 26.40 22.28
C ALA A 41 -15.05 27.58 23.27
N PRO A 42 -13.86 28.04 23.70
CA PRO A 42 -13.73 29.32 24.40
C PRO A 42 -14.41 30.46 23.63
N ILE A 43 -14.87 31.47 24.36
CA ILE A 43 -15.59 32.61 23.77
C ILE A 43 -14.82 33.22 22.58
N GLY A 44 -15.51 33.44 21.47
CA GLY A 44 -14.92 33.97 20.23
C GLY A 44 -14.24 32.94 19.32
N HIS A 45 -14.14 31.67 19.73
CA HIS A 45 -13.42 30.62 18.99
C HIS A 45 -14.34 29.53 18.40
N ASN A 46 -15.66 29.71 18.41
CA ASN A 46 -16.55 28.81 17.68
C ASN A 46 -16.50 29.11 16.18
N LEU A 47 -16.85 28.14 15.34
CA LEU A 47 -16.82 28.27 13.87
C LEU A 47 -17.57 29.51 13.36
N ASN A 48 -18.74 29.74 13.94
CA ASN A 48 -19.63 30.85 13.57
C ASN A 48 -19.45 32.07 14.48
N SER A 49 -18.43 32.10 15.34
CA SER A 49 -18.08 33.31 16.11
C SER A 49 -17.46 34.36 15.20
N THR A 50 -17.76 35.62 15.53
CA THR A 50 -17.17 36.78 14.85
C THR A 50 -15.78 37.06 15.41
N MET A 51 -14.84 37.34 14.51
CA MET A 51 -13.49 37.72 14.87
C MET A 51 -13.49 39.19 15.31
N VAL A 52 -13.18 39.43 16.58
CA VAL A 52 -13.18 40.75 17.19
C VAL A 52 -11.76 41.35 17.13
N PRO A 53 -11.57 42.67 16.90
CA PRO A 53 -12.56 43.72 16.66
C PRO A 53 -12.64 44.16 15.19
N PHE A 54 -12.73 43.22 14.24
CA PHE A 54 -12.72 43.57 12.81
C PHE A 54 -14.03 44.24 12.34
N PHE A 55 -13.91 45.18 11.39
CA PHE A 55 -15.05 45.84 10.71
C PHE A 55 -14.78 45.91 9.19
N PRO A 56 -15.68 45.43 8.31
CA PRO A 56 -16.97 44.81 8.60
C PRO A 56 -16.84 43.50 9.40
N VAL A 57 -17.95 42.99 9.92
CA VAL A 57 -17.95 41.77 10.75
C VAL A 57 -17.48 40.57 9.92
N VAL A 58 -16.43 39.91 10.36
CA VAL A 58 -15.87 38.68 9.75
C VAL A 58 -16.05 37.53 10.72
N ARG A 59 -16.48 36.35 10.26
CA ARG A 59 -16.55 35.13 11.08
C ARG A 59 -15.29 34.30 10.91
N ASN A 60 -15.02 33.42 11.88
CA ASN A 60 -13.91 32.47 11.77
C ASN A 60 -14.07 31.61 10.50
N SER A 61 -15.27 31.11 10.20
CA SER A 61 -15.54 30.34 8.97
C SER A 61 -15.23 31.09 7.67
N ASP A 62 -15.32 32.42 7.66
CA ASP A 62 -15.05 33.22 6.45
C ASP A 62 -13.55 33.30 6.13
N VAL A 63 -12.66 33.06 7.10
CA VAL A 63 -11.19 33.05 6.90
C VAL A 63 -10.60 31.64 6.71
N PHE A 64 -11.37 30.59 6.95
CA PHE A 64 -10.98 29.20 6.65
C PHE A 64 -11.13 28.90 5.15
N GLN A 65 -10.45 29.69 4.32
CA GLN A 65 -10.42 29.55 2.87
C GLN A 65 -8.97 29.57 2.40
N PHE A 66 -8.74 29.08 1.18
CA PHE A 66 -7.39 29.10 0.62
C PHE A 66 -6.94 30.53 0.33
N SER A 67 -5.65 30.79 0.51
CA SER A 67 -5.03 32.09 0.21
C SER A 67 -5.38 32.60 -1.19
N GLN A 68 -5.43 31.68 -2.17
CA GLN A 68 -5.75 31.95 -3.57
C GLN A 68 -7.18 32.49 -3.76
N ASP A 69 -8.14 32.00 -2.97
CA ASP A 69 -9.54 32.42 -3.06
C ASP A 69 -9.74 33.86 -2.53
N ILE A 70 -8.84 34.30 -1.66
CA ILE A 70 -8.79 35.65 -1.07
C ILE A 70 -7.74 36.56 -1.73
N GLY A 71 -7.12 36.11 -2.83
CA GLY A 71 -6.35 36.95 -3.74
C GLY A 71 -4.85 37.08 -3.44
N TYR A 72 -4.26 36.18 -2.65
CA TYR A 72 -2.82 36.09 -2.47
C TYR A 72 -2.31 34.65 -2.56
N ALA A 73 -1.00 34.48 -2.72
CA ALA A 73 -0.36 33.16 -2.74
C ALA A 73 1.06 33.26 -2.18
N PHE A 74 1.52 32.18 -1.55
CA PHE A 74 2.86 32.10 -1.00
C PHE A 74 3.80 31.31 -1.92
N ASP A 75 4.88 31.94 -2.36
CA ASP A 75 5.93 31.30 -3.17
C ASP A 75 6.80 30.32 -2.35
N ALA A 76 6.80 30.48 -1.02
CA ALA A 76 7.53 29.61 -0.11
C ALA A 76 6.89 28.22 0.05
N LEU A 77 5.65 28.05 -0.43
CA LEU A 77 4.95 26.77 -0.40
C LEU A 77 5.18 26.05 -1.71
N PRO A 78 5.38 24.72 -1.71
CA PRO A 78 5.40 23.96 -2.95
C PRO A 78 4.09 24.27 -3.70
N GLU A 79 4.21 24.71 -4.95
CA GLU A 79 3.06 24.97 -5.80
C GLU A 79 2.13 23.77 -5.68
N ARG A 80 0.83 24.04 -5.44
CA ARG A 80 -0.22 23.02 -5.44
C ARG A 80 0.01 22.19 -6.68
N VAL A 81 0.58 21.00 -6.51
CA VAL A 81 0.46 19.97 -7.53
C VAL A 81 -1.05 19.82 -7.63
N PRO A 82 -1.68 20.18 -8.77
CA PRO A 82 -3.10 19.98 -8.92
C PRO A 82 -3.37 18.56 -8.49
N GLU A 83 -4.46 18.35 -7.75
CA GLU A 83 -5.01 17.02 -7.59
C GLU A 83 -5.54 16.55 -8.97
N ASP A 84 -4.67 16.49 -9.97
CA ASP A 84 -4.80 15.59 -11.09
C ASP A 84 -4.60 14.21 -10.49
N SER A 85 -5.65 13.77 -9.81
CA SER A 85 -5.94 12.46 -9.30
C SER A 85 -5.24 11.41 -10.14
N SER A 86 -4.00 11.05 -9.79
CA SER A 86 -3.21 9.98 -10.43
C SER A 86 -3.74 9.62 -11.81
N GLN A 87 -3.73 10.58 -12.74
CA GLN A 87 -4.21 10.35 -14.09
C GLN A 87 -3.10 9.55 -14.74
N PHE A 88 -2.99 8.28 -14.35
CA PHE A 88 -2.21 7.29 -15.06
C PHE A 88 -2.66 7.45 -16.50
N THR A 89 -1.77 8.01 -17.30
CA THR A 89 -2.05 8.27 -18.70
C THR A 89 -2.56 6.96 -19.27
N SER A 90 -3.58 6.97 -20.12
CA SER A 90 -4.23 5.73 -20.57
C SER A 90 -3.21 4.68 -21.05
N LEU A 91 -2.08 5.16 -21.56
CA LEU A 91 -0.90 4.41 -21.99
C LEU A 91 -0.21 3.59 -20.87
N GLU A 92 -0.14 4.07 -19.63
CA GLU A 92 0.39 3.33 -18.48
C GLU A 92 -0.54 2.19 -18.04
N ILE A 93 -1.86 2.42 -18.07
CA ILE A 93 -2.87 1.39 -17.79
C ILE A 93 -2.81 0.27 -18.85
N PHE A 94 -2.73 0.64 -20.14
CA PHE A 94 -2.54 -0.32 -21.23
C PHE A 94 -1.19 -1.03 -21.12
N GLY A 95 -0.13 -0.32 -20.73
CA GLY A 95 1.21 -0.88 -20.55
C GLY A 95 1.25 -1.96 -19.46
N MET A 96 0.63 -1.71 -18.30
CA MET A 96 0.55 -2.71 -17.23
C MET A 96 -0.32 -3.91 -17.62
N GLY A 97 -1.44 -3.68 -18.31
CA GLY A 97 -2.32 -4.76 -18.79
C GLY A 97 -1.63 -5.67 -19.82
N ALA A 98 -0.92 -5.09 -20.79
CA ALA A 98 -0.17 -5.84 -21.79
C ALA A 98 1.00 -6.61 -21.17
N GLY A 99 1.74 -5.99 -20.23
CA GLY A 99 2.85 -6.64 -19.53
C GLY A 99 2.41 -7.84 -18.69
N ALA A 100 1.32 -7.69 -17.93
CA ALA A 100 0.77 -8.78 -17.13
C ALA A 100 0.31 -9.96 -18.01
N PHE A 101 -0.35 -9.67 -19.13
CA PHE A 101 -0.80 -10.70 -20.07
C PHE A 101 0.37 -11.49 -20.68
N ILE A 102 1.43 -10.82 -21.12
CA ILE A 102 2.63 -11.46 -21.68
C ILE A 102 3.30 -12.35 -20.63
N CYS A 103 3.44 -11.88 -19.40
CA CYS A 103 3.99 -12.68 -18.30
C CYS A 103 3.17 -13.95 -18.02
N CYS A 104 1.83 -13.86 -18.01
CA CYS A 104 0.95 -15.02 -17.86
C CYS A 104 1.10 -16.02 -19.01
N VAL A 105 1.22 -15.56 -20.25
CA VAL A 105 1.42 -16.43 -21.42
C VAL A 105 2.79 -17.13 -21.34
N VAL A 106 3.86 -16.41 -21.00
CA VAL A 106 5.21 -16.98 -20.90
C VAL A 106 5.27 -18.04 -19.80
N THR A 107 4.73 -17.75 -18.62
CA THR A 107 4.69 -18.71 -17.50
C THR A 107 3.88 -19.96 -17.85
N PHE A 108 2.75 -19.80 -18.55
CA PHE A 108 1.95 -20.93 -19.01
C PHE A 108 2.70 -21.80 -20.03
N LEU A 109 3.37 -21.19 -21.01
CA LEU A 109 4.15 -21.92 -22.02
C LEU A 109 5.34 -22.67 -21.40
N VAL A 110 6.03 -22.05 -20.43
CA VAL A 110 7.13 -22.68 -19.70
C VAL A 110 6.61 -23.86 -18.88
N ALA A 111 5.53 -23.67 -18.12
CA ALA A 111 4.92 -24.75 -17.33
C ALA A 111 4.46 -25.91 -18.22
N PHE A 112 3.84 -25.60 -19.36
CA PHE A 112 3.39 -26.60 -20.31
C PHE A 112 4.54 -27.33 -21.01
N GLY A 113 5.62 -26.63 -21.34
CA GLY A 113 6.85 -27.23 -21.89
C GLY A 113 7.52 -28.18 -20.89
N ILE A 114 7.60 -27.79 -19.62
CA ILE A 114 8.11 -28.63 -18.52
C ILE A 114 7.20 -29.86 -18.35
N ALA A 115 5.87 -29.67 -18.30
CA ALA A 115 4.92 -30.77 -18.19
C ALA A 115 5.05 -31.76 -19.35
N ARG A 116 5.18 -31.28 -20.60
CA ARG A 116 5.39 -32.15 -21.77
C ARG A 116 6.72 -32.88 -21.75
N ARG A 117 7.83 -32.27 -21.28
CA ARG A 117 9.10 -32.98 -21.12
C ARG A 117 9.03 -34.06 -20.05
N LEU A 118 8.34 -33.81 -18.93
CA LEU A 118 8.13 -34.80 -17.88
C LEU A 118 7.21 -35.94 -18.34
N SER A 119 6.15 -35.65 -19.08
CA SER A 119 5.26 -36.66 -19.66
C SER A 119 5.91 -37.45 -20.82
N GLY A 120 6.76 -36.82 -21.62
CA GLY A 120 7.54 -37.48 -22.67
C GLY A 120 8.56 -38.47 -22.11
N LYS A 121 9.17 -38.16 -20.96
CA LYS A 121 10.08 -39.06 -20.25
C LYS A 121 9.37 -40.28 -19.64
N ARG A 122 8.06 -40.18 -19.33
CA ARG A 122 7.23 -41.31 -18.90
C ARG A 122 6.80 -42.26 -20.03
N ARG A 123 6.94 -41.86 -21.30
CA ARG A 123 6.60 -42.71 -22.46
C ARG A 123 7.80 -43.51 -23.00
N GLY A 124 9.00 -43.37 -22.42
CA GLY A 124 10.24 -44.00 -22.88
C GLY A 124 10.98 -44.82 -21.83
N GLY A 125 10.29 -45.61 -21.00
CA GLY A 125 10.92 -46.55 -20.05
C GLY A 125 10.00 -47.75 -19.75
N PRO A 126 10.57 -48.95 -19.54
CA PRO A 126 10.19 -50.19 -20.23
C PRO A 126 9.00 -50.96 -19.67
N ASP A 127 8.45 -51.75 -20.58
CA ASP A 127 7.56 -52.91 -20.43
C ASP A 127 7.90 -53.84 -19.25
N GLY A 128 6.85 -54.46 -18.70
CA GLY A 128 6.98 -55.79 -18.09
C GLY A 128 6.80 -55.91 -16.58
N LYS A 129 5.62 -56.41 -16.21
CA LYS A 129 5.33 -57.32 -15.09
C LYS A 129 5.17 -56.70 -13.69
N GLY A 130 3.91 -56.53 -13.31
CA GLY A 130 3.51 -56.30 -11.92
C GLY A 130 2.02 -56.51 -11.70
N VAL A 131 1.41 -57.51 -12.34
CA VAL A 131 0.02 -57.88 -12.07
C VAL A 131 -0.07 -59.39 -11.91
N TYR A 132 -0.68 -59.78 -10.79
CA TYR A 132 -1.02 -61.13 -10.32
C TYR A 132 0.15 -61.97 -9.77
N GLN A 133 0.25 -62.02 -8.44
CA GLN A 133 0.34 -63.33 -7.80
C GLN A 133 -0.34 -63.30 -6.42
N PRO A 134 -1.62 -63.70 -6.33
CA PRO A 134 -2.24 -64.04 -5.06
C PRO A 134 -1.87 -65.49 -4.66
N LEU A 135 -1.70 -65.64 -3.35
CA LEU A 135 -1.78 -66.87 -2.54
C LEU A 135 -2.35 -68.09 -3.26
N LEU A 136 -1.61 -69.20 -3.24
CA LEU A 136 -2.10 -70.50 -2.75
C LEU A 136 -0.96 -71.52 -2.69
N LYS A 137 -1.04 -72.35 -1.64
CA LYS A 137 -0.46 -73.70 -1.51
C LYS A 137 1.06 -73.79 -1.46
N GLU A 138 1.65 -74.73 -0.76
CA GLU A 138 1.30 -75.65 0.32
C GLU A 138 2.66 -76.19 0.77
N GLU A 139 2.66 -76.91 1.89
CA GLU A 139 3.62 -77.94 2.28
C GLU A 139 4.94 -78.07 1.47
N ASP A 140 6.07 -78.07 2.17
CA ASP A 140 6.57 -79.31 2.78
C ASP A 140 8.07 -79.20 3.07
N GLY A 141 8.53 -79.96 4.06
CA GLY A 141 9.85 -80.56 3.94
C GLY A 141 11.09 -79.76 4.37
N LYS A 142 11.43 -79.92 5.64
CA LYS A 142 12.65 -80.66 6.04
C LYS A 142 14.02 -80.04 5.70
N GLY A 143 14.62 -79.46 6.74
CA GLY A 143 15.80 -80.10 7.33
C GLY A 143 17.15 -79.37 7.27
N ARG A 144 17.88 -79.53 8.39
CA ARG A 144 19.32 -79.33 8.66
C ARG A 144 19.76 -77.86 8.82
N SER A 145 20.00 -77.38 10.04
CA SER A 145 21.13 -77.72 10.95
C SER A 145 22.49 -77.62 10.26
N SER A 146 23.27 -76.57 10.56
CA SER A 146 24.60 -76.71 11.21
C SER A 146 25.33 -75.36 11.36
N ARG A 147 25.50 -74.95 12.62
CA ARG A 147 26.75 -74.52 13.30
C ARG A 147 27.75 -73.59 12.56
N ARG A 148 28.05 -72.45 13.21
CA ARG A 148 29.30 -72.15 13.98
C ARG A 148 29.32 -70.64 14.28
N LYS A 149 29.14 -70.20 15.53
CA LYS A 149 30.11 -70.04 16.66
C LYS A 149 31.31 -69.13 16.38
N LEU A 150 31.36 -68.07 17.21
CA LEU A 150 32.51 -67.43 17.87
C LEU A 150 33.54 -66.61 17.05
N CYS A 151 33.64 -65.31 17.36
CA CYS A 151 34.62 -64.64 18.26
C CYS A 151 34.40 -63.12 18.11
N ASN A 152 34.08 -62.28 19.10
CA ASN A 152 34.68 -61.91 20.40
C ASN A 152 35.96 -61.02 20.30
N ILE A 153 35.83 -59.82 20.88
CA ILE A 153 36.83 -58.95 21.54
C ILE A 153 37.90 -58.29 20.65
N HIS A 154 37.84 -56.96 20.49
CA HIS A 154 38.59 -56.01 21.33
C HIS A 154 38.05 -54.58 21.22
#